data_AF-A0A382WMI1-F1
#
_entry.id   AF-A0A382WMI1-F1
#
_cell.length_a   1.000
_cell.length_b   1.000
_cell.length_c   1.000
_cell.angle_alpha   90.00
_cell.angle_beta   90.00
_cell.angle_gamma   90.00
#
_symmetry.space_group_name_H-M   'P 1'
#
loop_
_entity.id
_entity.type
_entity.pdbx_description
1 polymer ?
#
loop_
_entity_poly.entity_id
_entity_poly.type
_entity_poly.pdbx_seq_one_letter_code
_entity_poly.pdbx_strand_id
1 'polypeptide(L)'
;CRNMLAHGLSNPNIYGGVSVRPDGTLDTSQLEQILQAREEAGMGPGVPLYTMTSAAEPVRWSLTDQEKAQRIQTVRDVMTWARRRGYPDFYWAGQDEAWGEWLASERDSFQAIHDGGGRTFVACGSDFFKIIGDVLHLPVMYVNISDPMTLFGAEQGFGPDESLRQNHRLASLIGFERQVDHPTYRRSIDGLHRLGRKIFTYTTLRPPMPQWHRRHGGLGLWRVGFDGVMNWAYTHISADPENQPMHFAMVLRTEGGVLDTPKWEGFREGVDDVRYL
;
A
#
# COMPACT_ATOMS: atom_id res chain seq x y z
N CYS A 1 5.67 -17.58 -5.76
CA CYS A 1 4.37 -17.14 -5.19
C CYS A 1 3.79 -18.08 -4.13
N ARG A 2 3.89 -19.42 -4.23
CA ARG A 2 3.27 -20.35 -3.26
C ARG A 2 3.58 -20.06 -1.78
N ASN A 3 4.86 -19.82 -1.45
CA ASN A 3 5.27 -19.48 -0.08
C ASN A 3 4.60 -18.19 0.42
N MET A 4 4.48 -17.16 -0.45
CA MET A 4 3.79 -15.92 -0.08
C MET A 4 2.30 -16.17 0.22
N LEU A 5 1.62 -16.98 -0.61
CA LEU A 5 0.19 -17.27 -0.38
C LEU A 5 -0.01 -18.07 0.91
N ALA A 6 0.80 -19.10 1.13
CA ALA A 6 0.77 -19.89 2.35
C ALA A 6 1.00 -19.03 3.61
N HIS A 7 1.76 -17.94 3.46
CA HIS A 7 2.02 -16.96 4.51
C HIS A 7 0.90 -15.93 4.71
N GLY A 8 -0.11 -15.92 3.84
CA GLY A 8 -1.23 -14.98 3.88
C GLY A 8 -1.06 -13.73 3.02
N LEU A 9 0.04 -13.59 2.28
CA LEU A 9 0.24 -12.51 1.31
C LEU A 9 -0.38 -12.89 -0.04
N SER A 10 -1.62 -12.47 -0.28
CA SER A 10 -2.40 -12.92 -1.46
C SER A 10 -2.45 -11.94 -2.64
N ASN A 11 -2.10 -10.66 -2.44
CA ASN A 11 -2.12 -9.65 -3.50
C ASN A 11 -0.99 -8.61 -3.37
N PRO A 12 0.29 -8.99 -3.55
CA PRO A 12 1.40 -8.06 -3.48
C PRO A 12 1.43 -7.07 -4.66
N ASN A 13 2.02 -5.89 -4.42
CA ASN A 13 2.30 -4.91 -5.48
C ASN A 13 3.29 -5.48 -6.51
N ILE A 14 3.20 -5.00 -7.74
CA ILE A 14 3.97 -5.48 -8.89
C ILE A 14 4.88 -4.35 -9.40
N TYR A 15 6.18 -4.62 -9.50
CA TYR A 15 7.18 -3.67 -10.04
C TYR A 15 7.48 -3.85 -11.53
N GLY A 16 6.84 -4.81 -12.20
CA GLY A 16 6.96 -5.04 -13.64
C GLY A 16 5.58 -5.02 -14.30
N GLY A 17 5.02 -3.83 -14.52
CA GLY A 17 3.74 -3.66 -15.22
C GLY A 17 3.87 -3.77 -16.73
N VAL A 18 2.90 -3.19 -17.45
CA VAL A 18 2.94 -3.12 -18.92
C VAL A 18 4.01 -2.11 -19.33
N SER A 19 4.83 -2.39 -20.33
CA SER A 19 5.77 -1.39 -20.87
C SER A 19 5.35 -0.95 -22.28
N VAL A 20 6.03 0.07 -22.82
CA VAL A 20 5.81 0.57 -24.18
C VAL A 20 7.05 0.28 -25.00
N ARG A 21 6.88 -0.38 -26.14
CA ARG A 21 7.97 -0.69 -27.09
C ARG A 21 8.39 0.57 -27.86
N PRO A 22 9.57 0.58 -28.50
CA PRO A 22 10.02 1.71 -29.32
C PRO A 22 9.06 2.08 -30.46
N ASP A 23 8.24 1.14 -30.95
CA ASP A 23 7.23 1.37 -31.97
C ASP A 23 5.89 1.91 -31.42
N GLY A 24 5.81 2.16 -30.11
CA GLY A 24 4.61 2.65 -29.43
C GLY A 24 3.61 1.57 -29.01
N THR A 25 3.86 0.30 -29.32
CA THR A 25 2.96 -0.80 -28.92
C THR A 25 3.16 -1.21 -27.47
N LEU A 26 2.11 -1.75 -26.84
CA LEU A 26 2.19 -2.26 -25.47
C LEU A 26 2.92 -3.60 -25.42
N ASP A 27 3.80 -3.76 -24.44
CA ASP A 27 4.45 -5.02 -24.09
C ASP A 27 3.97 -5.52 -22.72
N THR A 28 3.22 -6.61 -22.73
CA THR A 28 2.68 -7.25 -21.53
C THR A 28 3.54 -8.41 -21.04
N SER A 29 4.64 -8.75 -21.72
CA SER A 29 5.35 -10.03 -21.53
C SER A 29 5.88 -10.21 -20.10
N GLN A 30 6.47 -9.16 -19.52
CA GLN A 30 6.97 -9.22 -18.13
C GLN A 30 5.82 -9.40 -17.14
N LEU A 31 4.73 -8.63 -17.31
CA LEU A 31 3.56 -8.74 -16.45
C LEU A 31 2.90 -10.12 -16.60
N GLU A 32 2.82 -10.67 -17.81
CA GLU A 32 2.28 -12.02 -18.03
C GLU A 32 3.07 -13.11 -17.30
N GLN A 33 4.41 -13.03 -17.32
CA GLN A 33 5.24 -13.96 -16.53
C GLN A 33 4.95 -13.86 -15.02
N ILE A 34 4.78 -12.64 -14.51
CA ILE A 34 4.44 -12.41 -13.09
C ILE A 34 3.04 -12.95 -12.77
N LEU A 35 2.05 -12.67 -13.62
CA LEU A 35 0.67 -13.12 -13.43
C LEU A 35 0.57 -14.65 -13.54
N GLN A 36 1.29 -15.29 -14.46
CA GLN A 36 1.34 -16.75 -14.54
C GLN A 36 1.83 -17.35 -13.22
N ALA A 37 2.97 -16.88 -12.69
CA ALA A 37 3.50 -17.37 -11.42
C ALA A 37 2.54 -17.13 -10.23
N ARG A 38 1.75 -16.04 -10.28
CA ARG A 38 0.71 -15.74 -9.30
C ARG A 38 -0.49 -16.69 -9.43
N GLU A 39 -1.01 -16.89 -10.63
CA GLU A 39 -2.14 -17.77 -10.94
C GLU A 39 -1.83 -19.23 -10.59
N GLU A 40 -0.64 -19.73 -10.93
CA GLU A 40 -0.15 -21.07 -10.54
C GLU A 40 -0.05 -21.27 -9.02
N ALA A 41 0.04 -20.18 -8.26
CA ALA A 41 0.02 -20.19 -6.81
C ALA A 41 -1.37 -19.95 -6.22
N GLY A 42 -2.38 -19.58 -7.01
CA GLY A 42 -3.73 -19.24 -6.53
C GLY A 42 -3.96 -17.75 -6.21
N MET A 43 -3.09 -16.85 -6.69
CA MET A 43 -3.19 -15.39 -6.46
C MET A 43 -3.87 -14.67 -7.63
N GLY A 44 -5.17 -14.91 -7.80
CA GLY A 44 -5.96 -14.38 -8.92
C GLY A 44 -6.24 -15.45 -9.98
N PRO A 45 -6.93 -15.09 -11.09
CA PRO A 45 -7.46 -13.76 -11.44
C PRO A 45 -8.66 -13.33 -10.55
N GLY A 46 -9.25 -12.16 -10.82
CA GLY A 46 -10.41 -11.63 -10.07
C GLY A 46 -10.06 -10.66 -8.93
N VAL A 47 -8.79 -10.29 -8.78
CA VAL A 47 -8.31 -9.29 -7.80
C VAL A 47 -7.78 -8.04 -8.51
N PRO A 48 -7.78 -6.86 -7.88
CA PRO A 48 -7.13 -5.68 -8.45
C PRO A 48 -5.61 -5.89 -8.58
N LEU A 49 -5.03 -5.37 -9.66
CA LEU A 49 -3.58 -5.30 -9.82
C LEU A 49 -3.06 -3.95 -9.31
N TYR A 50 -2.07 -3.97 -8.42
CA TYR A 50 -1.36 -2.77 -7.96
C TYR A 50 0.02 -2.73 -8.59
N THR A 51 0.27 -1.79 -9.50
CA THR A 51 1.53 -1.70 -10.24
C THR A 51 2.31 -0.44 -9.87
N MET A 52 3.54 -0.63 -9.41
CA MET A 52 4.48 0.45 -9.10
C MET A 52 5.02 1.11 -10.36
N THR A 53 5.07 0.36 -11.47
CA THR A 53 5.50 0.83 -12.79
C THR A 53 4.56 0.26 -13.85
N SER A 54 4.20 1.05 -14.86
CA SER A 54 3.37 0.60 -15.99
C SER A 54 3.30 1.69 -17.07
N ALA A 55 2.93 1.34 -18.31
CA ALA A 55 2.70 2.29 -19.38
C ALA A 55 1.73 3.38 -18.91
N ALA A 56 1.96 4.63 -19.33
CA ALA A 56 1.26 5.80 -18.79
C ALA A 56 1.50 6.02 -17.28
N GLU A 57 2.76 5.97 -16.82
CA GLU A 57 3.13 6.35 -15.45
C GLU A 57 2.76 7.81 -15.14
N PRO A 58 2.20 8.11 -13.96
CA PRO A 58 1.95 9.47 -13.54
C PRO A 58 3.19 10.36 -13.63
N VAL A 59 2.99 11.57 -14.14
CA VAL A 59 4.02 12.62 -14.27
C VAL A 59 3.62 13.88 -13.52
N ARG A 60 4.63 14.68 -13.17
CA ARG A 60 4.54 15.84 -12.25
C ARG A 60 4.51 17.18 -12.98
N TRP A 61 3.79 17.23 -14.08
CA TRP A 61 3.60 18.46 -14.86
C TRP A 61 2.23 18.43 -15.51
N SER A 62 1.73 19.62 -15.87
CA SER A 62 0.49 19.73 -16.62
C SER A 62 0.62 19.08 -17.98
N LEU A 63 -0.36 18.26 -18.34
CA LEU A 63 -0.37 17.58 -19.64
C LEU A 63 -0.96 18.51 -20.69
N THR A 64 -0.37 18.53 -21.87
CA THR A 64 -1.03 19.05 -23.07
C THR A 64 -2.23 18.17 -23.44
N ASP A 65 -3.17 18.70 -24.22
CA ASP A 65 -4.33 17.93 -24.70
C ASP A 65 -3.92 16.66 -25.46
N GLN A 66 -2.83 16.74 -26.23
CA GLN A 66 -2.28 15.59 -26.96
C GLN A 66 -1.73 14.53 -26.00
N GLU A 67 -0.93 14.92 -25.00
CA GLU A 67 -0.41 13.99 -24.00
C GLU A 67 -1.54 13.35 -23.18
N LYS A 68 -2.55 14.14 -22.81
CA LYS A 68 -3.73 13.65 -22.09
C LYS A 68 -4.49 12.63 -22.92
N ALA A 69 -4.76 12.91 -24.19
CA ALA A 69 -5.44 12.00 -25.11
C ALA A 69 -4.66 10.69 -25.31
N GLN A 70 -3.34 10.79 -25.52
CA GLN A 70 -2.47 9.62 -25.66
C GLN A 70 -2.48 8.76 -24.38
N ARG A 71 -2.37 9.39 -23.22
CA ARG A 71 -2.39 8.72 -21.92
C ARG A 71 -3.72 8.01 -21.66
N ILE A 72 -4.85 8.66 -21.93
CA ILE A 72 -6.19 8.05 -21.83
C ILE A 72 -6.26 6.80 -22.72
N GLN A 73 -5.78 6.88 -23.97
CA GLN A 73 -5.81 5.76 -24.89
C GLN A 73 -4.94 4.59 -24.40
N THR A 74 -3.70 4.87 -23.99
CA THR A 74 -2.80 3.86 -23.39
C THR A 74 -3.46 3.15 -22.19
N VAL A 75 -4.11 3.89 -21.30
CA VAL A 75 -4.79 3.32 -20.13
C VAL A 75 -5.98 2.44 -20.54
N ARG A 76 -6.77 2.85 -21.55
CA ARG A 76 -7.86 2.03 -22.08
C ARG A 76 -7.37 0.70 -22.65
N ASP A 77 -6.25 0.73 -23.35
CA ASP A 77 -5.65 -0.47 -23.95
C ASP A 77 -5.15 -1.44 -22.87
N VAL A 78 -4.47 -0.92 -21.82
CA VAL A 78 -4.06 -1.71 -20.65
C VAL A 78 -5.27 -2.29 -19.93
N MET A 79 -6.31 -1.49 -19.66
CA MET A 79 -7.53 -1.95 -18.99
C MET A 79 -8.28 -3.01 -19.81
N THR A 80 -8.31 -2.86 -21.13
CA THR A 80 -8.92 -3.84 -22.04
C THR A 80 -8.16 -5.17 -22.04
N TRP A 81 -6.83 -5.13 -22.03
CA TRP A 81 -6.01 -6.33 -21.83
C TRP A 81 -6.25 -6.97 -20.45
N ALA A 82 -6.21 -6.18 -19.37
CA ALA A 82 -6.35 -6.70 -17.99
C ALA A 82 -7.71 -7.38 -17.78
N ARG A 83 -8.80 -6.75 -18.24
CA ARG A 83 -10.16 -7.32 -18.16
C ARG A 83 -10.31 -8.61 -18.97
N ARG A 84 -9.71 -8.69 -20.16
CA ARG A 84 -9.68 -9.92 -20.96
C ARG A 84 -8.94 -11.06 -20.25
N ARG A 85 -7.91 -10.76 -19.45
CA ARG A 85 -7.21 -11.72 -18.59
C ARG A 85 -7.96 -12.06 -17.29
N GLY A 86 -9.09 -11.40 -17.00
CA GLY A 86 -9.90 -11.65 -15.80
C GLY A 86 -9.54 -10.76 -14.59
N TYR A 87 -8.76 -9.70 -14.78
CA TYR A 87 -8.43 -8.74 -13.73
C TYR A 87 -9.37 -7.53 -13.83
N PRO A 88 -10.22 -7.25 -12.82
CA PRO A 88 -11.29 -6.26 -12.92
C PRO A 88 -10.78 -4.81 -12.89
N ASP A 89 -9.72 -4.57 -12.12
CA ASP A 89 -9.15 -3.25 -11.84
C ASP A 89 -7.63 -3.27 -11.96
N PHE A 90 -7.06 -2.14 -12.39
CA PHE A 90 -5.63 -1.92 -12.51
C PHE A 90 -5.29 -0.56 -11.89
N TYR A 91 -4.35 -0.56 -10.94
CA TYR A 91 -3.95 0.60 -10.16
C TYR A 91 -2.52 1.02 -10.54
N TRP A 92 -2.38 2.24 -11.03
CA TRP A 92 -1.10 2.91 -11.25
C TRP A 92 -0.64 3.59 -9.96
N ALA A 93 0.62 3.35 -9.58
CA ALA A 93 1.23 4.10 -8.50
C ALA A 93 1.48 5.55 -8.93
N GLY A 94 1.11 6.50 -8.07
CA GLY A 94 1.64 7.86 -8.11
C GLY A 94 3.04 7.93 -7.50
N GLN A 95 3.56 9.15 -7.37
CA GLN A 95 4.88 9.36 -6.79
C GLN A 95 4.90 9.02 -5.31
N ASP A 96 5.95 8.34 -4.88
CA ASP A 96 6.06 7.84 -3.52
C ASP A 96 6.16 8.99 -2.50
N GLU A 97 5.47 8.82 -1.37
CA GLU A 97 5.36 9.78 -0.27
C GLU A 97 5.05 11.24 -0.69
N ALA A 98 4.26 11.43 -1.75
CA ALA A 98 3.93 12.75 -2.28
C ALA A 98 2.99 13.55 -1.35
N TRP A 99 3.23 14.87 -1.28
CA TRP A 99 2.54 15.80 -0.38
C TRP A 99 2.46 17.22 -0.97
N GLY A 100 1.48 18.02 -0.54
CA GLY A 100 1.32 19.42 -0.97
C GLY A 100 1.30 19.61 -2.50
N GLU A 101 2.05 20.59 -2.99
CA GLU A 101 2.17 20.90 -4.42
C GLU A 101 2.76 19.75 -5.25
N TRP A 102 3.60 18.91 -4.64
CA TRP A 102 4.11 17.72 -5.33
C TRP A 102 2.95 16.80 -5.68
N LEU A 103 2.10 16.48 -4.71
CA LEU A 103 0.92 15.64 -4.97
C LEU A 103 -0.06 16.31 -5.95
N ALA A 104 -0.24 17.63 -5.84
CA ALA A 104 -1.08 18.39 -6.76
C ALA A 104 -0.60 18.29 -8.22
N SER A 105 0.72 18.27 -8.44
CA SER A 105 1.33 18.25 -9.78
C SER A 105 1.05 16.97 -10.58
N GLU A 106 0.57 15.89 -9.96
CA GLU A 106 0.20 14.64 -10.64
C GLU A 106 -1.27 14.61 -11.11
N ARG A 107 -2.06 15.65 -10.78
CA ARG A 107 -3.52 15.67 -11.01
C ARG A 107 -3.90 15.36 -12.45
N ASP A 108 -3.23 15.94 -13.44
CA ASP A 108 -3.56 15.72 -14.85
C ASP A 108 -3.34 14.26 -15.27
N SER A 109 -2.29 13.63 -14.75
CA SER A 109 -2.04 12.21 -14.96
C SER A 109 -3.10 11.35 -14.29
N PHE A 110 -3.47 11.65 -13.05
CA PHE A 110 -4.50 10.91 -12.32
C PHE A 110 -5.86 11.02 -13.01
N GLN A 111 -6.18 12.21 -13.54
CA GLN A 111 -7.41 12.43 -14.30
C GLN A 111 -7.39 11.63 -15.61
N ALA A 112 -6.29 11.65 -16.37
CA ALA A 112 -6.18 10.88 -17.59
C ALA A 112 -6.28 9.36 -17.34
N ILE A 113 -5.73 8.86 -16.23
CA ILE A 113 -5.88 7.46 -15.82
C ILE A 113 -7.34 7.14 -15.45
N HIS A 114 -8.00 8.02 -14.70
CA HIS A 114 -9.43 7.90 -14.39
C HIS A 114 -10.28 7.84 -15.67
N ASP A 115 -10.06 8.78 -16.59
CA ASP A 115 -10.79 8.91 -17.86
C ASP A 115 -10.54 7.70 -18.81
N GLY A 116 -9.39 7.04 -18.65
CA GLY A 116 -9.06 5.78 -19.32
C GLY A 116 -9.67 4.54 -18.67
N GLY A 117 -10.30 4.68 -17.50
CA GLY A 117 -10.91 3.61 -16.73
C GLY A 117 -9.95 2.86 -15.80
N GLY A 118 -8.73 3.36 -15.63
CA GLY A 118 -7.77 2.89 -14.64
C GLY A 118 -7.99 3.52 -13.27
N ARG A 119 -7.22 3.07 -12.28
CA ARG A 119 -7.23 3.63 -10.92
C ARG A 119 -5.84 4.06 -10.50
N THR A 120 -5.76 4.90 -9.49
CA THR A 120 -4.50 5.40 -8.95
C THR A 120 -4.39 5.13 -7.46
N PHE A 121 -3.20 4.77 -7.01
CA PHE A 121 -2.87 4.70 -5.59
C PHE A 121 -1.56 5.41 -5.30
N VAL A 122 -1.41 5.97 -4.11
CA VAL A 122 -0.23 6.78 -3.78
C VAL A 122 0.01 6.77 -2.28
N ALA A 123 1.27 6.63 -1.88
CA ALA A 123 1.68 6.91 -0.51
C ALA A 123 1.66 8.43 -0.30
N CYS A 124 0.90 8.94 0.66
CA CYS A 124 0.69 10.39 0.78
C CYS A 124 0.46 10.89 2.20
N GLY A 125 0.57 12.21 2.35
CA GLY A 125 0.21 12.92 3.58
C GLY A 125 -1.30 12.96 3.84
N SER A 126 -1.67 13.38 5.06
CA SER A 126 -3.08 13.37 5.50
C SER A 126 -3.97 14.45 4.89
N ASP A 127 -3.40 15.44 4.22
CA ASP A 127 -4.09 16.55 3.56
C ASP A 127 -4.49 16.24 2.10
N PHE A 128 -4.15 15.06 1.59
CA PHE A 128 -4.37 14.66 0.20
C PHE A 128 -5.80 14.93 -0.30
N PHE A 129 -6.82 14.76 0.57
CA PHE A 129 -8.22 14.90 0.15
C PHE A 129 -8.55 16.33 -0.27
N LYS A 130 -7.91 17.33 0.35
CA LYS A 130 -8.05 18.74 -0.06
C LYS A 130 -7.38 19.02 -1.40
N ILE A 131 -6.37 18.24 -1.74
CA ILE A 131 -5.49 18.47 -2.90
C ILE A 131 -6.04 17.77 -4.14
N ILE A 132 -6.33 16.47 -4.04
CA ILE A 132 -6.71 15.57 -5.14
C ILE A 132 -7.74 14.50 -4.74
N GLY A 133 -8.50 14.69 -3.67
CA GLY A 133 -9.44 13.70 -3.16
C GLY A 133 -10.53 13.27 -4.15
N ASP A 134 -10.89 14.16 -5.07
CA ASP A 134 -11.86 13.95 -6.13
C ASP A 134 -11.38 12.94 -7.19
N VAL A 135 -10.07 12.88 -7.48
CA VAL A 135 -9.50 12.06 -8.57
C VAL A 135 -8.70 10.85 -8.05
N LEU A 136 -8.17 10.90 -6.83
CA LEU A 136 -7.40 9.78 -6.27
C LEU A 136 -8.29 8.60 -5.85
N HIS A 137 -7.93 7.39 -6.29
CA HIS A 137 -8.76 6.20 -6.06
C HIS A 137 -8.44 5.44 -4.77
N LEU A 138 -7.16 5.36 -4.41
CA LEU A 138 -6.69 4.67 -3.20
C LEU A 138 -5.50 5.42 -2.57
N PRO A 139 -5.74 6.38 -1.69
CA PRO A 139 -4.68 6.93 -0.83
C PRO A 139 -4.14 5.84 0.11
N VAL A 140 -2.82 5.78 0.23
CA VAL A 140 -2.09 4.99 1.23
C VAL A 140 -1.48 6.00 2.20
N MET A 141 -2.30 6.44 3.15
CA MET A 141 -1.99 7.61 3.98
C MET A 141 -0.95 7.26 5.05
N TYR A 142 0.11 8.07 5.15
CA TYR A 142 1.05 7.97 6.25
C TYR A 142 0.35 8.33 7.56
N VAL A 143 0.48 7.46 8.56
CA VAL A 143 0.07 7.76 9.92
C VAL A 143 1.28 7.63 10.82
N ASN A 144 1.67 8.74 11.44
CA ASN A 144 2.71 8.71 12.46
C ASN A 144 2.17 8.04 13.72
N ILE A 145 2.48 6.75 13.86
CA ILE A 145 2.22 5.95 15.05
C ILE A 145 3.50 5.69 15.86
N SER A 146 4.66 6.20 15.40
CA SER A 146 6.00 5.92 15.93
C SER A 146 6.48 6.92 16.98
N ASP A 147 6.11 8.20 16.87
CA ASP A 147 6.59 9.22 17.82
C ASP A 147 6.26 8.87 19.28
N PRO A 148 5.06 8.41 19.65
CA PRO A 148 4.75 8.12 21.04
C PRO A 148 5.58 6.97 21.61
N MET A 149 5.98 6.00 20.77
CA MET A 149 6.73 4.82 21.19
C MET A 149 8.20 5.11 21.44
N THR A 150 8.84 5.79 20.48
CA THR A 150 10.26 6.17 20.59
C THR A 150 10.44 7.19 21.70
N LEU A 151 9.53 8.17 21.83
CA LEU A 151 9.55 9.15 22.91
C LEU A 151 9.32 8.48 24.27
N PHE A 152 8.33 7.58 24.40
CA PHE A 152 8.08 6.88 25.67
C PHE A 152 9.22 5.94 26.06
N GLY A 153 9.77 5.17 25.13
CA GLY A 153 10.91 4.30 25.39
C GLY A 153 12.16 5.08 25.84
N ALA A 154 12.42 6.22 25.21
CA ALA A 154 13.52 7.12 25.56
C ALA A 154 13.30 7.81 26.91
N GLU A 155 12.07 8.27 27.20
CA GLU A 155 11.71 8.88 28.49
C GLU A 155 11.78 7.91 29.67
N GLN A 156 11.52 6.62 29.43
CA GLN A 156 11.46 5.60 30.49
C GLN A 156 12.73 4.73 30.59
N GLY A 157 13.68 4.87 29.65
CA GLY A 157 15.00 4.23 29.73
C GLY A 157 15.00 2.71 29.52
N PHE A 158 14.03 2.16 28.78
CA PHE A 158 13.85 0.71 28.64
C PHE A 158 14.29 0.17 27.27
N GLY A 159 14.97 -0.99 27.27
CA GLY A 159 15.40 -1.70 26.07
C GLY A 159 14.33 -2.60 25.43
N PRO A 160 14.62 -3.23 24.26
CA PRO A 160 13.66 -4.06 23.53
C PRO A 160 13.00 -5.18 24.36
N ASP A 161 13.72 -5.81 25.29
CA ASP A 161 13.21 -6.93 26.09
C ASP A 161 12.17 -6.49 27.15
N GLU A 162 12.37 -5.31 27.73
CA GLU A 162 11.44 -4.74 28.71
C GLU A 162 10.14 -4.28 28.04
N SER A 163 10.21 -3.84 26.77
CA SER A 163 9.04 -3.47 25.97
C SER A 163 8.03 -4.61 25.82
N LEU A 164 8.51 -5.85 25.71
CA LEU A 164 7.68 -7.05 25.64
C LEU A 164 6.92 -7.32 26.95
N ARG A 165 7.51 -6.96 28.10
CA ARG A 165 6.87 -7.11 29.43
C ARG A 165 5.87 -5.99 29.73
N GLN A 166 6.07 -4.82 29.14
CA GLN A 166 5.20 -3.64 29.28
C GLN A 166 4.15 -3.52 28.16
N ASN A 167 3.95 -4.57 27.37
CA ASN A 167 3.11 -4.54 26.16
C ASN A 167 1.68 -4.04 26.42
N HIS A 168 1.08 -4.43 27.55
CA HIS A 168 -0.25 -3.94 27.96
C HIS A 168 -0.31 -2.41 28.16
N ARG A 169 0.78 -1.80 28.65
CA ARG A 169 0.90 -0.34 28.83
C ARG A 169 1.24 0.35 27.52
N LEU A 170 2.24 -0.14 26.80
CA LEU A 170 2.63 0.41 25.49
C LEU A 170 1.43 0.43 24.53
N ALA A 171 0.66 -0.66 24.49
CA ALA A 171 -0.48 -0.77 23.62
C ALA A 171 -1.70 0.09 24.06
N SER A 172 -1.67 0.73 25.24
CA SER A 172 -2.61 1.78 25.66
C SER A 172 -2.10 3.20 25.35
N LEU A 173 -0.78 3.38 25.27
CA LEU A 173 -0.14 4.66 24.90
C LEU A 173 -0.25 4.95 23.41
N ILE A 174 -0.33 3.89 22.60
CA ILE A 174 -0.36 3.97 21.14
C ILE A 174 -1.82 3.93 20.72
N GLY A 175 -2.54 4.99 21.06
CA GLY A 175 -3.96 5.13 20.80
C GLY A 175 -4.20 5.82 19.47
N PHE A 176 -4.66 5.05 18.48
CA PHE A 176 -5.35 5.60 17.31
C PHE A 176 -6.49 6.57 17.69
N GLU A 177 -6.96 6.50 18.94
CA GLU A 177 -7.95 7.40 19.56
C GLU A 177 -7.62 8.88 19.35
N ARG A 178 -6.34 9.27 19.36
CA ARG A 178 -5.94 10.66 19.09
C ARG A 178 -6.22 11.06 17.63
N GLN A 179 -6.20 10.09 16.72
CA GLN A 179 -6.46 10.28 15.30
C GLN A 179 -7.94 10.03 14.94
N VAL A 180 -8.73 9.36 15.80
CA VAL A 180 -10.16 9.10 15.56
C VAL A 180 -10.88 10.43 15.34
N ASP A 181 -10.78 11.40 16.24
CA ASP A 181 -11.55 12.65 16.09
C ASP A 181 -10.77 13.77 15.41
N HIS A 182 -9.54 13.51 14.96
CA HIS A 182 -8.69 14.57 14.41
C HIS A 182 -9.24 15.08 13.06
N PRO A 183 -9.54 16.39 12.91
CA PRO A 183 -10.30 16.92 11.77
C PRO A 183 -9.70 16.63 10.40
N THR A 184 -8.37 16.62 10.29
CA THR A 184 -7.68 16.26 9.03
C THR A 184 -7.94 14.82 8.63
N TYR A 185 -7.88 13.87 9.58
CA TYR A 185 -8.11 12.45 9.30
C TYR A 185 -9.57 12.20 8.97
N ARG A 186 -10.52 12.76 9.75
CA ARG A 186 -11.96 12.69 9.43
C ARG A 186 -12.27 13.20 8.05
N ARG A 187 -11.75 14.38 7.68
CA ARG A 187 -11.97 14.94 6.35
C ARG A 187 -11.54 13.98 5.25
N SER A 188 -10.36 13.39 5.39
CA SER A 188 -9.77 12.54 4.37
C SER A 188 -10.43 11.17 4.29
N ILE A 189 -10.69 10.53 5.43
CA ILE A 189 -11.34 9.21 5.51
C ILE A 189 -12.80 9.32 5.08
N ASP A 190 -13.59 10.17 5.76
CA ASP A 190 -15.02 10.32 5.46
C ASP A 190 -15.23 10.89 4.06
N GLY A 191 -14.29 11.71 3.58
CA GLY A 191 -14.26 12.23 2.22
C GLY A 191 -14.19 11.12 1.17
N LEU A 192 -13.25 10.18 1.31
CA LEU A 192 -13.10 9.03 0.42
C LEU A 192 -14.28 8.08 0.50
N HIS A 193 -14.75 7.81 1.71
CA HIS A 193 -15.90 6.92 1.92
C HIS A 193 -17.18 7.49 1.29
N ARG A 194 -17.40 8.81 1.34
CA ARG A 194 -18.51 9.47 0.61
C ARG A 194 -18.43 9.30 -0.91
N LEU A 195 -17.22 9.13 -1.46
CA LEU A 195 -17.00 8.82 -2.88
C LEU A 195 -17.10 7.31 -3.18
N GLY A 196 -17.41 6.47 -2.19
CA GLY A 196 -17.44 5.02 -2.33
C GLY A 196 -16.05 4.38 -2.54
N ARG A 197 -14.99 5.06 -2.11
CA ARG A 197 -13.60 4.65 -2.31
C ARG A 197 -12.97 4.23 -0.98
N LYS A 198 -11.90 3.44 -1.08
CA LYS A 198 -11.14 2.92 0.07
C LYS A 198 -9.95 3.81 0.38
N ILE A 199 -9.52 3.82 1.64
CA ILE A 199 -8.30 4.45 2.11
C ILE A 199 -7.48 3.44 2.92
N PHE A 200 -6.22 3.26 2.50
CA PHE A 200 -5.26 2.43 3.22
C PHE A 200 -4.29 3.31 4.01
N THR A 201 -3.50 2.67 4.87
CA THR A 201 -2.33 3.29 5.51
C THR A 201 -1.07 2.48 5.28
N TYR A 202 0.07 3.08 5.56
CA TYR A 202 1.34 2.40 5.70
C TYR A 202 2.07 2.90 6.95
N THR A 203 2.94 2.05 7.50
CA THR A 203 3.78 2.38 8.65
C THR A 203 5.23 2.02 8.33
N THR A 204 6.16 2.88 8.75
CA THR A 204 7.61 2.69 8.52
C THR A 204 8.26 1.93 9.67
N LEU A 205 7.90 2.26 10.92
CA LEU A 205 8.41 1.55 12.09
C LEU A 205 7.73 0.19 12.27
N ARG A 206 8.53 -0.86 12.46
CA ARG A 206 8.04 -2.22 12.77
C ARG A 206 8.79 -2.80 13.97
N PRO A 207 8.38 -2.48 15.21
CA PRO A 207 9.00 -3.07 16.38
C PRO A 207 8.70 -4.59 16.42
N PRO A 208 9.56 -5.43 17.02
CA PRO A 208 9.32 -6.87 17.20
C PRO A 208 8.26 -7.17 18.27
N MET A 209 7.11 -6.49 18.22
CA MET A 209 6.04 -6.57 19.21
C MET A 209 4.74 -7.08 18.58
N PRO A 210 4.40 -8.39 18.71
CA PRO A 210 3.22 -8.97 18.04
C PRO A 210 1.91 -8.28 18.40
N GLN A 211 1.68 -7.96 19.68
CA GLN A 211 0.43 -7.29 20.10
C GLN A 211 0.30 -5.88 19.51
N TRP A 212 1.42 -5.19 19.26
CA TRP A 212 1.42 -3.92 18.55
C TRP A 212 0.93 -4.12 17.13
N HIS A 213 1.52 -5.05 16.38
CA HIS A 213 1.09 -5.33 15.00
C HIS A 213 -0.36 -5.82 14.92
N ARG A 214 -0.84 -6.60 15.88
CA ARG A 214 -2.24 -7.06 15.93
C ARG A 214 -3.22 -5.91 16.12
N ARG A 215 -2.97 -5.03 17.09
CA ARG A 215 -3.84 -3.87 17.34
C ARG A 215 -3.75 -2.84 16.22
N HIS A 216 -2.52 -2.58 15.74
CA HIS A 216 -2.28 -1.54 14.74
C HIS A 216 -2.58 -1.97 13.32
N GLY A 217 -2.44 -3.24 12.97
CA GLY A 217 -2.83 -3.77 11.65
C GLY A 217 -4.30 -4.19 11.57
N GLY A 218 -4.99 -4.26 12.71
CA GLY A 218 -6.36 -4.75 12.84
C GLY A 218 -7.35 -3.71 13.39
N LEU A 219 -7.99 -4.05 14.52
CA LEU A 219 -9.10 -3.28 15.12
C LEU A 219 -8.79 -1.79 15.36
N GLY A 220 -7.53 -1.43 15.63
CA GLY A 220 -7.12 -0.04 15.82
C GLY A 220 -7.32 0.80 14.56
N LEU A 221 -6.95 0.27 13.39
CA LEU A 221 -7.17 0.95 12.10
C LEU A 221 -8.63 0.97 11.70
N TRP A 222 -9.32 -0.15 11.90
CA TRP A 222 -10.75 -0.23 11.66
C TRP A 222 -11.51 0.84 12.46
N ARG A 223 -11.18 1.05 13.75
CA ARG A 223 -11.80 2.08 14.60
C ARG A 223 -11.57 3.51 14.09
N VAL A 224 -10.46 3.77 13.40
CA VAL A 224 -10.20 5.06 12.74
C VAL A 224 -10.94 5.17 11.41
N GLY A 225 -11.39 4.06 10.82
CA GLY A 225 -12.05 4.05 9.51
C GLY A 225 -11.09 3.83 8.35
N PHE A 226 -9.92 3.24 8.57
CA PHE A 226 -9.11 2.74 7.46
C PHE A 226 -9.64 1.41 6.93
N ASP A 227 -9.53 1.20 5.62
CA ASP A 227 -9.99 -0.01 4.93
C ASP A 227 -8.91 -1.08 4.78
N GLY A 228 -7.66 -0.76 5.14
CA GLY A 228 -6.55 -1.69 5.02
C GLY A 228 -5.18 -1.07 5.22
N VAL A 229 -4.17 -1.91 5.07
CA VAL A 229 -2.75 -1.57 5.19
C VAL A 229 -2.03 -1.98 3.92
N MET A 230 -1.25 -1.08 3.34
CA MET A 230 -0.32 -1.36 2.26
C MET A 230 1.09 -1.00 2.69
N ASN A 231 1.71 -1.94 3.40
CA ASN A 231 3.09 -1.79 3.85
C ASN A 231 4.07 -2.05 2.70
N TRP A 232 5.12 -1.25 2.61
CA TRP A 232 6.07 -1.28 1.50
C TRP A 232 7.01 -2.49 1.50
N ALA A 233 7.20 -3.18 2.63
CA ALA A 233 8.16 -4.29 2.75
C ALA A 233 7.58 -5.47 3.53
N TYR A 234 7.06 -6.46 2.79
CA TYR A 234 6.96 -7.84 3.29
C TYR A 234 8.36 -8.43 3.46
N THR A 235 9.16 -8.35 2.39
CA THR A 235 10.62 -8.50 2.38
C THR A 235 11.24 -7.19 1.89
N HIS A 236 12.50 -6.92 2.22
CA HIS A 236 13.16 -5.72 1.73
C HIS A 236 13.57 -5.84 0.26
N ILE A 237 13.43 -4.75 -0.51
CA ILE A 237 13.76 -4.70 -1.94
C ILE A 237 15.27 -4.63 -2.20
N SER A 238 16.03 -4.00 -1.31
CA SER A 238 17.47 -3.82 -1.45
C SER A 238 18.20 -4.55 -0.34
N ALA A 239 18.48 -5.83 -0.56
CA ALA A 239 19.43 -6.61 0.22
C ALA A 239 19.63 -7.98 -0.41
N ASP A 240 20.77 -8.59 -0.08
CA ASP A 240 20.95 -10.03 -0.17
C ASP A 240 19.79 -10.75 0.56
N PRO A 241 19.18 -11.79 -0.04
CA PRO A 241 18.09 -12.53 0.59
C PRO A 241 18.35 -12.91 2.04
N GLU A 242 19.57 -13.32 2.39
CA GLU A 242 19.92 -13.79 3.73
C GLU A 242 20.15 -12.63 4.71
N ASN A 243 20.57 -11.46 4.21
CA ASN A 243 20.99 -10.31 5.01
C ASN A 243 20.11 -9.06 4.78
N GLN A 244 18.79 -9.22 4.88
CA GLN A 244 17.86 -8.10 4.74
C GLN A 244 17.70 -7.26 6.02
N PRO A 245 17.47 -5.93 5.91
CA PRO A 245 17.23 -5.08 7.07
C PRO A 245 15.85 -5.36 7.70
N MET A 246 15.86 -6.10 8.81
CA MET A 246 14.67 -6.47 9.58
C MET A 246 13.98 -5.30 10.31
N HIS A 247 14.54 -4.09 10.22
CA HIS A 247 13.85 -2.87 10.62
C HIS A 247 12.61 -2.61 9.75
N PHE A 248 12.68 -2.97 8.45
CA PHE A 248 11.60 -2.75 7.49
C PHE A 248 10.86 -4.02 7.07
N ALA A 249 11.56 -5.16 7.00
CA ALA A 249 10.95 -6.42 6.59
C ALA A 249 10.02 -7.00 7.68
N MET A 250 9.00 -7.76 7.24
CA MET A 250 8.06 -8.46 8.12
C MET A 250 8.44 -9.91 8.37
N VAL A 251 9.15 -10.53 7.43
CA VAL A 251 9.48 -11.97 7.46
C VAL A 251 10.97 -12.16 7.27
N LEU A 252 11.53 -13.28 7.74
CA LEU A 252 12.90 -13.68 7.39
C LEU A 252 12.85 -14.49 6.09
N ARG A 253 13.83 -14.29 5.20
CA ARG A 253 13.96 -15.10 3.98
C ARG A 253 14.90 -16.27 4.26
N THR A 254 14.67 -17.37 3.56
CA THR A 254 15.51 -18.57 3.56
C THR A 254 15.72 -19.02 2.12
N GLU A 255 16.66 -19.91 1.87
CA GLU A 255 16.96 -20.46 0.54
C GLU A 255 15.70 -21.04 -0.16
N GLY A 256 14.81 -21.67 0.61
CA GLY A 256 13.59 -22.31 0.10
C GLY A 256 12.28 -21.58 0.39
N GLY A 257 12.30 -20.43 1.08
CA GLY A 257 11.06 -19.75 1.47
C GLY A 257 11.20 -18.62 2.47
N VAL A 258 10.25 -18.54 3.39
CA VAL A 258 10.18 -17.48 4.41
C VAL A 258 9.93 -18.11 5.77
N LEU A 259 10.45 -17.47 6.82
CA LEU A 259 10.10 -17.76 8.21
C LEU A 259 9.32 -16.59 8.78
N ASP A 260 8.27 -16.93 9.52
CA ASP A 260 7.44 -16.02 10.29
C ASP A 260 8.31 -15.23 11.27
N THR A 261 7.88 -14.01 11.56
CA THR A 261 8.39 -13.28 12.72
C THR A 261 7.23 -12.96 13.64
N PRO A 262 7.50 -12.65 14.92
CA PRO A 262 6.46 -12.14 15.81
C PRO A 262 5.73 -10.91 15.24
N LYS A 263 6.38 -10.10 14.39
CA LYS A 263 5.76 -8.94 13.73
C LYS A 263 4.70 -9.39 12.73
N TRP A 264 5.05 -10.36 11.89
CA TRP A 264 4.13 -10.90 10.88
C TRP A 264 2.94 -11.58 11.51
N GLU A 265 3.17 -12.45 12.50
CA GLU A 265 2.08 -13.18 13.15
C GLU A 265 1.12 -12.24 13.88
N GLY A 266 1.65 -11.22 14.55
CA GLY A 266 0.83 -10.16 15.11
C GLY A 266 -0.03 -9.46 14.05
N PHE A 267 0.56 -9.06 12.93
CA PHE A 267 -0.15 -8.40 11.84
C PHE A 267 -1.23 -9.30 11.22
N ARG A 268 -0.91 -10.59 10.98
CA ARG A 268 -1.81 -11.58 10.39
C ARG A 268 -3.03 -11.82 11.27
N GLU A 269 -2.83 -11.96 12.58
CA GLU A 269 -3.93 -12.04 13.57
C GLU A 269 -4.78 -10.76 13.56
N GLY A 270 -4.16 -9.58 13.44
CA GLY A 270 -4.89 -8.31 13.39
C GLY A 270 -5.77 -8.17 12.15
N VAL A 271 -5.27 -8.61 10.99
CA VAL A 271 -6.06 -8.67 9.75
C VAL A 271 -7.21 -9.66 9.89
N ASP A 272 -7.00 -10.80 10.55
CA ASP A 272 -8.04 -11.80 10.76
C ASP A 272 -9.13 -11.29 11.72
N ASP A 273 -8.75 -10.62 12.82
CA ASP A 273 -9.68 -10.04 13.81
C ASP A 273 -10.75 -9.16 13.15
N VAL A 274 -10.38 -8.36 12.14
CA VAL A 274 -11.29 -7.42 11.45
C VAL A 274 -12.32 -8.14 10.59
N ARG A 275 -12.08 -9.40 10.19
CA ARG A 275 -13.03 -10.18 9.37
C ARG A 275 -14.29 -10.61 10.12
N TYR A 276 -14.29 -10.51 11.45
CA TYR A 276 -15.40 -10.94 12.31
C TYR A 276 -16.25 -9.77 12.85
N LEU A 277 -16.07 -8.56 12.30
CA LEU A 277 -16.90 -7.38 12.57
C LEU A 277 -18.02 -7.26 11.54
#